data_AF-A0A951KKK1-F1
#
_entry.id   AF-A0A951KKK1-F1
#
_cell.length_a   1.000
_cell.length_b   1.000
_cell.length_c   1.000
_cell.angle_alpha   90.00
_cell.angle_beta   90.00
_cell.angle_gamma   90.00
#
_symmetry.space_group_name_H-M   'P 1'
#
loop_
_entity.id
_entity.type
_entity.pdbx_description
1 polymer ?
#
loop_
_entity_poly.entity_id
_entity_poly.type
_entity_poly.pdbx_seq_one_letter_code
_entity_poly.pdbx_strand_id
1 'polypeptide(L)'
;MNQKDSTKPLILARDRSRAASDLDANALLIAEFEYIAQTAFQATEDRSRATTLYLVTTGSLIAAILSTQVEQLQATDTYWSFAILFCGLSFFSLLTLLQLARLRIAWLSSVAAMNHIKQFYIEHSQQPDLERAFLWNVRTLPTASKPWSVASLLMLQVALLGGLSAGAAIIFFGLANQLQAWWWSGASVIGGSFFFIQIGLYYALLRRNEGTKEQTNQRTKEQRRKS
;
A
#
# COMPACT_ATOMS: atom_id res chain seq x y z
N MET A 1 -43.25 39.95 42.65
CA MET A 1 -41.97 39.22 42.78
C MET A 1 -42.32 37.78 43.15
N ASN A 2 -42.74 36.90 42.25
CA ASN A 2 -41.99 36.09 41.27
C ASN A 2 -40.83 35.26 41.88
N GLN A 3 -41.16 34.16 42.56
CA GLN A 3 -40.23 33.20 43.12
C GLN A 3 -40.11 32.02 42.15
N LYS A 4 -38.99 32.04 41.40
CA LYS A 4 -38.66 31.12 40.32
C LYS A 4 -38.32 29.74 40.89
N ASP A 5 -39.02 28.76 40.33
CA ASP A 5 -38.89 27.32 40.48
C ASP A 5 -37.42 26.84 40.32
N SER A 6 -36.85 26.30 41.40
CA SER A 6 -35.45 25.87 41.51
C SER A 6 -35.33 24.37 41.82
N THR A 7 -36.02 23.54 41.03
CA THR A 7 -35.94 22.07 41.13
C THR A 7 -35.55 21.39 39.82
N LYS A 8 -34.78 22.08 38.97
CA LYS A 8 -34.44 21.61 37.61
C LYS A 8 -32.96 21.31 37.27
N PRO A 9 -32.08 20.80 38.17
CA PRO A 9 -30.78 20.29 37.73
C PRO A 9 -30.63 18.75 37.76
N LEU A 10 -31.51 17.98 38.41
CA LEU A 10 -31.24 16.54 38.62
C LEU A 10 -31.72 15.59 37.49
N ILE A 11 -32.64 16.03 36.63
CA ILE A 11 -33.20 15.16 35.58
C ILE A 11 -32.30 15.08 34.34
N LEU A 12 -31.48 16.11 34.07
CA LEU A 12 -30.62 16.16 32.86
C LEU A 12 -29.36 15.27 32.95
N ALA A 13 -28.91 14.90 34.14
CA ALA A 13 -27.74 14.01 34.31
C ALA A 13 -28.10 12.52 34.15
N ARG A 14 -29.31 12.13 34.58
CA ARG A 14 -29.82 10.76 34.44
C ARG A 14 -30.12 10.40 32.98
N ASP A 15 -30.51 11.39 32.18
CA ASP A 15 -30.84 11.21 30.76
C ASP A 15 -29.59 11.01 29.88
N ARG A 16 -28.49 11.72 30.17
CA ARG A 16 -27.20 11.48 29.47
C ARG A 16 -26.64 10.08 29.75
N SER A 17 -26.89 9.56 30.94
CA SER A 17 -26.43 8.22 31.35
C SER A 17 -27.24 7.10 30.67
N ARG A 18 -28.52 7.35 30.32
CA ARG A 18 -29.34 6.44 29.50
C ARG A 18 -29.00 6.53 28.02
N ALA A 19 -28.79 7.74 27.47
CA ALA A 19 -28.38 7.91 26.08
C ALA A 19 -27.00 7.27 25.78
N ALA A 20 -26.08 7.26 26.76
CA ALA A 20 -24.80 6.56 26.63
C ALA A 20 -24.92 5.03 26.77
N SER A 21 -25.99 4.53 27.39
CA SER A 21 -26.32 3.09 27.50
C SER A 21 -27.09 2.56 26.28
N ASP A 22 -27.47 3.43 25.34
CA ASP A 22 -28.34 3.12 24.19
C ASP A 22 -27.57 3.07 22.85
N LEU A 23 -26.26 3.31 22.88
CA LEU A 23 -25.36 2.87 21.81
C LEU A 23 -25.22 1.36 21.93
N ASP A 24 -26.05 0.62 21.18
CA ASP A 24 -25.93 -0.83 21.05
C ASP A 24 -24.49 -1.18 20.63
N ALA A 25 -23.75 -1.78 21.56
CA ALA A 25 -22.36 -2.15 21.36
C ALA A 25 -22.20 -3.09 20.15
N ASN A 26 -23.21 -3.92 19.86
CA ASN A 26 -23.21 -4.76 18.66
C ASN A 26 -23.33 -3.91 17.39
N ALA A 27 -24.26 -2.95 17.36
CA ALA A 27 -24.39 -2.02 16.24
C ALA A 27 -23.09 -1.23 15.99
N LEU A 28 -22.41 -0.80 17.05
CA LEU A 28 -21.11 -0.12 16.94
C LEU A 28 -20.03 -1.05 16.36
N LEU A 29 -19.92 -2.29 16.84
CA LEU A 29 -18.93 -3.26 16.34
C LEU A 29 -19.19 -3.64 14.87
N ILE A 30 -20.47 -3.77 14.47
CA ILE A 30 -20.86 -4.00 13.08
C ILE A 30 -20.47 -2.80 12.21
N ALA A 31 -20.77 -1.58 12.67
CA ALA A 31 -20.42 -0.36 11.94
C ALA A 31 -18.89 -0.21 11.77
N GLU A 32 -18.12 -0.50 12.81
CA GLU A 32 -16.66 -0.49 12.76
C GLU A 32 -16.11 -1.57 11.80
N PHE A 33 -16.68 -2.78 11.85
CA PHE A 33 -16.29 -3.86 10.94
C PHE A 33 -16.53 -3.47 9.47
N GLU A 34 -17.69 -2.90 9.18
CA GLU A 34 -18.06 -2.44 7.83
C GLU A 34 -17.15 -1.30 7.36
N TYR A 35 -16.87 -0.33 8.23
CA TYR A 35 -15.92 0.75 7.94
C TYR A 35 -14.52 0.23 7.59
N ILE A 36 -14.00 -0.73 8.36
CA ILE A 36 -12.69 -1.33 8.10
C ILE A 36 -12.72 -2.14 6.79
N ALA A 37 -13.81 -2.87 6.51
CA ALA A 37 -13.98 -3.63 5.28
C ALA A 37 -13.95 -2.73 4.04
N GLN A 38 -14.65 -1.59 4.08
CA GLN A 38 -14.65 -0.59 3.02
C GLN A 38 -13.25 0.01 2.82
N THR A 39 -12.53 0.29 3.91
CA THR A 39 -11.14 0.78 3.85
C THR A 39 -10.21 -0.24 3.18
N ALA A 40 -10.36 -1.54 3.49
CA ALA A 40 -9.59 -2.60 2.83
C ALA A 40 -9.91 -2.70 1.33
N PHE A 41 -11.19 -2.55 0.96
CA PHE A 41 -11.62 -2.55 -0.43
C PHE A 41 -11.02 -1.36 -1.20
N GLN A 42 -11.13 -0.15 -0.65
CA GLN A 42 -10.55 1.07 -1.22
C GLN A 42 -9.05 0.93 -1.43
N ALA A 43 -8.30 0.41 -0.46
CA ALA A 43 -6.85 0.19 -0.60
C ALA A 43 -6.49 -0.78 -1.76
N THR A 44 -7.37 -1.74 -2.07
CA THR A 44 -7.17 -2.67 -3.20
C THR A 44 -7.49 -2.03 -4.53
N GLU A 45 -8.55 -1.25 -4.58
CA GLU A 45 -8.98 -0.48 -5.76
C GLU A 45 -7.97 0.63 -6.11
N ASP A 46 -7.47 1.37 -5.12
CA ASP A 46 -6.43 2.37 -5.34
C ASP A 46 -5.14 1.75 -5.89
N ARG A 47 -4.83 0.52 -5.49
CA ARG A 47 -3.67 -0.22 -5.97
C ARG A 47 -3.80 -0.59 -7.45
N SER A 48 -4.99 -1.04 -7.88
CA SER A 48 -5.23 -1.35 -9.29
C SER A 48 -5.17 -0.07 -10.13
N ARG A 49 -5.81 1.01 -9.67
CA ARG A 49 -5.79 2.33 -10.33
C ARG A 49 -4.39 2.89 -10.48
N ALA A 50 -3.58 2.86 -9.42
CA ALA A 50 -2.20 3.36 -9.46
C ALA A 50 -1.36 2.60 -10.49
N THR A 51 -1.51 1.27 -10.56
CA THR A 51 -0.76 0.46 -11.53
C THR A 51 -1.23 0.73 -12.96
N THR A 52 -2.55 0.77 -13.18
CA THR A 52 -3.12 1.06 -14.50
C THR A 52 -2.70 2.44 -15.00
N LEU A 53 -2.77 3.46 -14.16
CA LEU A 53 -2.32 4.81 -14.50
C LEU A 53 -0.84 4.81 -14.90
N TYR A 54 0.02 4.16 -14.12
CA TYR A 54 1.43 4.02 -14.44
C TYR A 54 1.67 3.35 -15.79
N LEU A 55 0.98 2.23 -16.07
CA LEU A 55 1.12 1.49 -17.32
C LEU A 55 0.64 2.30 -18.53
N VAL A 56 -0.51 2.96 -18.41
CA VAL A 56 -1.05 3.80 -19.48
C VAL A 56 -0.15 4.99 -19.74
N THR A 57 0.30 5.72 -18.71
CA THR A 57 1.18 6.88 -18.88
C THR A 57 2.52 6.46 -19.48
N THR A 58 3.16 5.40 -18.96
CA THR A 58 4.45 4.93 -19.46
C THR A 58 4.32 4.39 -20.90
N GLY A 59 3.28 3.61 -21.19
CA GLY A 59 3.02 3.06 -22.51
C GLY A 59 2.74 4.13 -23.56
N SER A 60 1.88 5.11 -23.23
CA SER A 60 1.60 6.26 -24.09
C SER A 60 2.84 7.09 -24.37
N LEU A 61 3.71 7.28 -23.37
CA LEU A 61 4.95 8.02 -23.54
C LEU A 61 5.93 7.27 -24.46
N ILE A 62 6.09 5.95 -24.27
CA ILE A 62 6.90 5.12 -25.17
C ILE A 62 6.35 5.19 -26.60
N ALA A 63 5.02 5.10 -26.78
CA ALA A 63 4.40 5.21 -28.08
C ALA A 63 4.64 6.59 -28.74
N ALA A 64 4.56 7.68 -27.97
CA ALA A 64 4.85 9.02 -28.46
C ALA A 64 6.31 9.17 -28.92
N ILE A 65 7.26 8.60 -28.17
CA ILE A 65 8.69 8.59 -28.54
C ILE A 65 8.87 7.85 -29.86
N LEU A 66 8.31 6.65 -30.00
CA LEU A 66 8.42 5.84 -31.21
C LEU A 66 7.73 6.48 -32.43
N SER A 67 6.70 7.29 -32.21
CA SER A 67 5.99 8.03 -33.27
C SER A 67 6.73 9.30 -33.71
N THR A 68 7.69 9.79 -32.93
CA THR A 68 8.38 11.05 -33.24
C THR A 68 9.41 10.80 -34.35
N GLN A 69 9.14 11.33 -35.55
CA GLN A 69 10.10 11.31 -36.66
C GLN A 69 11.14 12.41 -36.45
N VAL A 70 12.39 12.01 -36.22
CA VAL A 70 13.51 12.92 -35.94
C VAL A 70 14.22 13.26 -37.26
N GLU A 71 13.61 14.11 -38.09
CA GLU A 71 14.23 14.48 -39.37
C GLU A 71 15.15 15.72 -39.29
N GLN A 72 15.12 16.51 -38.20
CA GLN A 72 15.81 17.83 -38.15
C GLN A 72 16.32 18.31 -36.77
N LEU A 73 16.27 17.49 -35.72
CA LEU A 73 16.78 17.90 -34.40
C LEU A 73 18.30 17.67 -34.30
N GLN A 74 19.01 18.60 -33.65
CA GLN A 74 20.39 18.35 -33.23
C GLN A 74 20.40 17.10 -32.33
N ALA A 75 21.20 16.10 -32.72
CA ALA A 75 21.20 14.78 -32.09
C ALA A 75 21.47 14.86 -30.58
N THR A 76 22.36 15.78 -30.15
CA THR A 76 22.78 15.94 -28.75
C THR A 76 21.64 16.40 -27.83
N ASP A 77 20.88 17.44 -28.20
CA ASP A 77 19.80 17.98 -27.36
C ASP A 77 18.63 16.98 -27.23
N THR A 78 18.41 16.20 -28.28
CA THR A 78 17.42 15.11 -28.30
C THR A 78 17.81 14.02 -27.31
N TYR A 79 19.08 13.61 -27.28
CA TYR A 79 19.57 12.61 -26.34
C TYR A 79 19.47 13.06 -24.88
N TRP A 80 19.79 14.33 -24.59
CA TRP A 80 19.58 14.87 -23.24
C TRP A 80 18.11 14.85 -22.81
N SER A 81 17.21 15.22 -23.72
CA SER A 81 15.76 15.20 -23.46
C SER A 81 15.27 13.79 -23.13
N PHE A 82 15.69 12.78 -23.91
CA PHE A 82 15.36 11.39 -23.61
C PHE A 82 16.01 10.89 -22.32
N ALA A 83 17.25 11.26 -22.02
CA ALA A 83 17.91 10.88 -20.78
C ALA A 83 17.14 11.40 -19.55
N ILE A 84 16.73 12.67 -19.57
CA ILE A 84 15.91 13.28 -18.52
C ILE A 84 14.55 12.59 -18.42
N LEU A 85 13.90 12.34 -19.56
CA LEU A 85 12.59 11.70 -19.60
C LEU A 85 12.61 10.28 -19.00
N PHE A 86 13.56 9.45 -19.40
CA PHE A 86 13.70 8.09 -18.90
C PHE A 86 14.16 8.04 -17.44
N CYS A 87 14.98 9.01 -17.01
CA CYS A 87 15.31 9.19 -15.59
C CYS A 87 14.04 9.51 -14.78
N GLY A 88 13.20 10.43 -15.27
CA GLY A 88 11.90 10.75 -14.68
C GLY A 88 10.97 9.53 -14.59
N LEU A 89 10.87 8.74 -15.66
CA LEU A 89 10.10 7.48 -15.68
C LEU A 89 10.61 6.45 -14.67
N SER A 90 11.93 6.32 -14.55
CA SER A 90 12.57 5.43 -13.58
C SER A 90 12.27 5.85 -12.13
N PHE A 91 12.37 7.15 -11.84
CA PHE A 91 12.00 7.69 -10.53
C PHE A 91 10.51 7.52 -10.25
N PHE A 92 9.65 7.79 -11.25
CA PHE A 92 8.21 7.60 -11.12
C PHE A 92 7.84 6.14 -10.82
N SER A 93 8.49 5.18 -11.50
CA SER A 93 8.35 3.73 -11.21
C SER A 93 8.66 3.41 -9.75
N LEU A 94 9.75 3.96 -9.19
CA LEU A 94 10.12 3.76 -7.79
C LEU A 94 9.04 4.28 -6.83
N LEU A 95 8.48 5.48 -7.11
CA LEU A 95 7.39 6.04 -6.32
C LEU A 95 6.12 5.19 -6.39
N THR A 96 5.75 4.73 -7.59
CA THR A 96 4.59 3.84 -7.77
C THR A 96 4.79 2.56 -6.98
N LEU A 97 5.97 1.94 -7.03
CA LEU A 97 6.28 0.73 -6.25
C LEU A 97 6.14 0.96 -4.74
N LEU A 98 6.64 2.09 -4.23
CA LEU A 98 6.48 2.47 -2.83
C LEU A 98 5.01 2.64 -2.42
N GLN A 99 4.20 3.26 -3.28
CA GLN A 99 2.75 3.38 -3.08
C GLN A 99 2.06 2.01 -3.04
N LEU A 100 2.37 1.13 -3.99
CA LEU A 100 1.81 -0.23 -4.04
C LEU A 100 2.15 -1.03 -2.77
N ALA A 101 3.38 -0.90 -2.26
CA ALA A 101 3.79 -1.54 -1.02
C ALA A 101 3.01 -1.00 0.18
N ARG A 102 2.89 0.34 0.32
CA ARG A 102 2.13 0.97 1.40
C ARG A 102 0.65 0.57 1.38
N LEU A 103 0.02 0.54 0.21
CA LEU A 103 -1.37 0.10 0.05
C LEU A 103 -1.54 -1.38 0.46
N ARG A 104 -0.56 -2.24 0.13
CA ARG A 104 -0.58 -3.65 0.55
C ARG A 104 -0.51 -3.79 2.07
N ILE A 105 0.29 -2.96 2.72
CA ILE A 105 0.39 -2.91 4.19
C ILE A 105 -0.92 -2.43 4.80
N ALA A 106 -1.50 -1.35 4.27
CA ALA A 106 -2.78 -0.80 4.73
C ALA A 106 -3.91 -1.84 4.66
N TRP A 107 -3.99 -2.57 3.54
CA TRP A 107 -4.93 -3.70 3.40
C TRP A 107 -4.72 -4.76 4.49
N LEU A 108 -3.48 -5.18 4.73
CA LEU A 108 -3.17 -6.18 5.77
C LEU A 108 -3.49 -5.70 7.19
N SER A 109 -3.34 -4.40 7.49
CA SER A 109 -3.77 -3.86 8.77
C SER A 109 -5.29 -3.89 8.92
N SER A 110 -6.04 -3.54 7.87
CA SER A 110 -7.50 -3.58 7.92
C SER A 110 -8.03 -5.00 8.12
N VAL A 111 -7.53 -5.99 7.36
CA VAL A 111 -7.95 -7.39 7.55
C VAL A 111 -7.58 -7.92 8.95
N ALA A 112 -6.43 -7.51 9.49
CA ALA A 112 -6.06 -7.87 10.86
C ALA A 112 -7.01 -7.26 11.91
N ALA A 113 -7.42 -6.00 11.74
CA ALA A 113 -8.39 -5.35 12.62
C ALA A 113 -9.78 -6.02 12.53
N MET A 114 -10.25 -6.38 11.34
CA MET A 114 -11.48 -7.16 11.16
C MET A 114 -11.43 -8.49 11.90
N ASN A 115 -10.29 -9.20 11.81
CA ASN A 115 -10.12 -10.47 12.52
C ASN A 115 -10.04 -10.29 14.04
N HIS A 116 -9.57 -9.14 14.53
CA HIS A 116 -9.62 -8.81 15.96
C HIS A 116 -11.07 -8.65 16.45
N ILE A 117 -11.94 -7.98 15.68
CA ILE A 117 -13.38 -7.87 16.00
C ILE A 117 -14.05 -9.24 15.98
N LYS A 118 -13.77 -10.08 14.96
CA LYS A 118 -14.28 -11.45 14.91
C LYS A 118 -13.85 -12.27 16.12
N GLN A 119 -12.57 -12.17 16.51
CA GLN A 119 -12.06 -12.90 17.67
C GLN A 119 -12.75 -12.44 18.96
N PHE A 120 -12.93 -11.13 19.14
CA PHE A 120 -13.70 -10.60 20.27
C PHE A 120 -15.12 -11.19 20.31
N TYR A 121 -15.79 -11.29 19.15
CA TYR A 121 -17.13 -11.85 19.06
C TYR A 121 -17.17 -13.36 19.35
N ILE A 122 -16.18 -14.14 18.90
CA ILE A 122 -16.05 -15.56 19.25
C ILE A 122 -15.87 -15.75 20.75
N GLU A 123 -15.04 -14.92 21.40
CA GLU A 123 -14.74 -15.00 22.84
C GLU A 123 -15.96 -14.64 23.72
N HIS A 124 -16.87 -13.77 23.24
CA HIS A 124 -18.02 -13.29 24.00
C HIS A 124 -19.37 -13.89 23.56
N SER A 125 -19.42 -14.59 22.43
CA SER A 125 -20.63 -15.26 21.97
C SER A 125 -20.74 -16.66 22.59
N GLN A 126 -21.96 -17.07 22.97
CA GLN A 126 -22.24 -18.40 23.50
C GLN A 126 -22.32 -19.49 22.40
N GLN A 127 -21.86 -19.20 21.18
CA GLN A 127 -22.00 -20.09 20.02
C GLN A 127 -20.65 -20.75 19.66
N PRO A 128 -20.43 -22.02 20.04
CA PRO A 128 -19.14 -22.69 19.88
C PRO A 128 -18.75 -23.02 18.43
N ASP A 129 -19.71 -23.01 17.49
CA ASP A 129 -19.44 -23.36 16.08
C ASP A 129 -19.02 -22.14 15.22
N LEU A 130 -19.05 -20.93 15.78
CA LEU A 130 -18.75 -19.70 15.04
C LEU A 130 -17.30 -19.62 14.57
N GLU A 131 -16.37 -20.18 15.37
CA GLU A 131 -14.95 -20.22 15.02
C GLU A 131 -14.69 -21.03 13.74
N ARG A 132 -15.47 -22.10 13.50
CA ARG A 132 -15.33 -22.95 12.31
C ARG A 132 -15.86 -22.29 11.04
N ALA A 133 -16.75 -21.31 11.16
CA ALA A 133 -17.30 -20.59 10.03
C ALA A 133 -16.29 -19.59 9.41
N PHE A 134 -15.29 -19.13 10.17
CA PHE A 134 -14.32 -18.16 9.70
C PHE A 134 -13.07 -18.82 9.13
N LEU A 135 -12.85 -18.65 7.82
CA LEU A 135 -11.66 -19.15 7.12
C LEU A 135 -10.35 -18.51 7.62
N TRP A 136 -10.40 -17.23 8.00
CA TRP A 136 -9.23 -16.47 8.47
C TRP A 136 -9.43 -15.95 9.88
N ASN A 137 -8.49 -16.32 10.75
CA ASN A 137 -8.36 -15.85 12.12
C ASN A 137 -7.07 -15.03 12.26
N VAL A 138 -6.89 -14.40 13.43
CA VAL A 138 -5.67 -13.62 13.74
C VAL A 138 -4.39 -14.44 13.57
N ARG A 139 -4.47 -15.77 13.72
CA ARG A 139 -3.34 -16.70 13.57
C ARG A 139 -3.17 -17.27 12.16
N THR A 140 -4.21 -17.26 11.32
CA THR A 140 -4.21 -17.90 9.98
C THR A 140 -4.21 -16.88 8.84
N LEU A 141 -3.97 -15.60 9.16
CA LEU A 141 -3.80 -14.53 8.16
C LEU A 141 -2.64 -14.87 7.20
N PRO A 142 -2.84 -14.77 5.88
CA PRO A 142 -1.77 -14.99 4.92
C PRO A 142 -0.67 -13.95 5.11
N THR A 143 0.59 -14.40 5.03
CA THR A 143 1.77 -13.53 5.16
C THR A 143 1.79 -12.47 4.05
N ALA A 144 2.38 -11.31 4.36
CA ALA A 144 2.39 -10.15 3.46
C ALA A 144 3.15 -10.45 2.16
N SER A 145 4.10 -11.38 2.25
CA SER A 145 5.17 -11.62 1.28
C SER A 145 4.90 -12.74 0.28
N LYS A 146 3.66 -13.25 0.14
CA LYS A 146 3.36 -14.37 -0.77
C LYS A 146 3.81 -14.06 -2.21
N PRO A 147 4.90 -14.71 -2.71
CA PRO A 147 5.30 -14.58 -4.09
C PRO A 147 4.20 -15.21 -4.96
N TRP A 148 3.95 -14.65 -6.14
CA TRP A 148 2.90 -15.09 -7.08
C TRP A 148 1.47 -14.68 -6.74
N SER A 149 1.30 -13.69 -5.87
CA SER A 149 0.03 -12.96 -5.79
C SER A 149 -0.10 -11.95 -6.93
N VAL A 150 -1.32 -11.57 -7.28
CA VAL A 150 -1.59 -10.47 -8.23
C VAL A 150 -0.82 -9.20 -7.83
N ALA A 151 -0.67 -8.94 -6.52
CA ALA A 151 0.13 -7.83 -6.00
C ALA A 151 1.60 -7.89 -6.43
N SER A 152 2.21 -9.07 -6.33
CA SER A 152 3.61 -9.27 -6.71
C SER A 152 3.82 -9.20 -8.22
N LEU A 153 2.83 -9.63 -9.02
CA LEU A 153 2.90 -9.52 -10.49
C LEU A 153 2.82 -8.05 -10.95
N LEU A 154 1.93 -7.25 -10.36
CA LEU A 154 1.85 -5.81 -10.64
C LEU A 154 3.14 -5.08 -10.25
N MET A 155 3.70 -5.40 -9.08
CA MET A 155 5.00 -4.86 -8.66
C MET A 155 6.12 -5.24 -9.64
N LEU A 156 6.15 -6.51 -10.08
CA LEU A 156 7.15 -6.99 -11.03
C LEU A 156 7.08 -6.23 -12.36
N GLN A 157 5.88 -5.96 -12.87
CA GLN A 157 5.67 -5.15 -14.08
C GLN A 157 6.21 -3.72 -13.93
N VAL A 158 5.88 -3.06 -12.81
CA VAL A 158 6.36 -1.69 -12.51
C VAL A 158 7.88 -1.68 -12.37
N ALA A 159 8.44 -2.66 -11.67
CA ALA A 159 9.89 -2.76 -11.47
C ALA A 159 10.62 -3.02 -12.79
N LEU A 160 10.09 -3.90 -13.65
CA LEU A 160 10.68 -4.20 -14.95
C LEU A 160 10.74 -2.94 -15.82
N LEU A 161 9.63 -2.20 -15.92
CA LEU A 161 9.57 -0.94 -16.68
C LEU A 161 10.48 0.14 -16.07
N GLY A 162 10.60 0.19 -14.74
CA GLY A 162 11.54 1.07 -14.04
C GLY A 162 13.00 0.76 -14.39
N GLY A 163 13.39 -0.52 -14.32
CA GLY A 163 14.74 -0.98 -14.67
C GLY A 163 15.11 -0.71 -16.13
N LEU A 164 14.17 -0.98 -17.05
CA LEU A 164 14.34 -0.65 -18.47
C LEU A 164 14.48 0.86 -18.69
N SER A 165 13.68 1.67 -18.00
CA SER A 165 13.78 3.14 -18.09
C SER A 165 15.11 3.64 -17.53
N ALA A 166 15.58 3.08 -16.40
CA ALA A 166 16.90 3.42 -15.86
C ALA A 166 18.03 3.09 -16.85
N GLY A 167 18.00 1.90 -17.46
CA GLY A 167 18.96 1.51 -18.48
C GLY A 167 18.92 2.45 -19.70
N ALA A 168 17.73 2.76 -20.20
CA ALA A 168 17.53 3.70 -21.31
C ALA A 168 18.09 5.09 -20.99
N ALA A 169 17.86 5.61 -19.78
CA ALA A 169 18.39 6.91 -19.34
C ALA A 169 19.92 6.96 -19.44
N ILE A 170 20.61 5.89 -19.00
CA ILE A 170 22.08 5.80 -19.07
C ILE A 170 22.58 5.68 -20.51
N ILE A 171 21.86 4.95 -21.38
CA ILE A 171 22.21 4.85 -22.80
C ILE A 171 22.13 6.22 -23.46
N PHE A 172 21.01 6.93 -23.32
CA PHE A 172 20.83 8.26 -23.90
C PHE A 172 21.81 9.28 -23.31
N PHE A 173 22.10 9.19 -22.02
CA PHE A 173 23.14 10.01 -21.40
C PHE A 173 24.53 9.75 -22.01
N GLY A 174 24.88 8.48 -22.26
CA GLY A 174 26.15 8.13 -22.91
C GLY A 174 26.23 8.62 -24.35
N LEU A 175 25.13 8.51 -25.11
CA LEU A 175 25.04 9.03 -26.49
C LEU A 175 25.17 10.55 -26.53
N ALA A 176 24.58 11.27 -25.58
CA ALA A 176 24.69 12.73 -25.47
C ALA A 176 26.15 13.20 -25.25
N ASN A 177 26.96 12.37 -24.59
CA ASN A 177 28.38 12.65 -24.31
C ASN A 177 29.34 11.96 -25.28
N GLN A 178 28.84 11.36 -26.37
CA GLN A 178 29.63 10.63 -27.38
C GLN A 178 30.53 9.52 -26.78
N LEU A 179 30.06 8.85 -25.72
CA LEU A 179 30.80 7.78 -25.07
C LEU A 179 30.88 6.52 -25.93
N GLN A 180 31.98 5.77 -25.78
CA GLN A 180 32.29 4.58 -26.57
C GLN A 180 31.40 3.37 -26.20
N ALA A 181 31.27 2.40 -27.11
CA ALA A 181 30.31 1.29 -27.07
C ALA A 181 30.33 0.41 -25.79
N TRP A 182 31.44 0.37 -25.04
CA TRP A 182 31.51 -0.38 -23.77
C TRP A 182 30.51 0.12 -22.71
N TRP A 183 30.02 1.37 -22.83
CA TRP A 183 29.01 1.97 -21.96
C TRP A 183 27.66 1.23 -21.95
N TRP A 184 27.35 0.48 -23.02
CA TRP A 184 26.12 -0.31 -23.12
C TRP A 184 26.06 -1.39 -22.04
N SER A 185 27.20 -2.01 -21.73
CA SER A 185 27.32 -2.99 -20.65
C SER A 185 27.04 -2.34 -19.29
N GLY A 186 27.55 -1.12 -19.08
CA GLY A 186 27.27 -0.34 -17.87
C GLY A 186 25.79 -0.03 -17.71
N ALA A 187 25.11 0.36 -18.79
CA ALA A 187 23.68 0.62 -18.78
C ALA A 187 22.86 -0.63 -18.43
N SER A 188 23.20 -1.80 -18.98
CA SER A 188 22.53 -3.07 -18.64
C SER A 188 22.73 -3.44 -17.16
N VAL A 189 23.93 -3.23 -16.63
CA VAL A 189 24.22 -3.48 -15.21
C VAL A 189 23.44 -2.53 -14.31
N ILE A 190 23.39 -1.23 -14.64
CA ILE A 190 22.63 -0.24 -13.86
C ILE A 190 21.14 -0.53 -13.91
N GLY A 191 20.57 -0.78 -15.09
CA GLY A 191 19.15 -1.09 -15.26
C GLY A 191 18.75 -2.38 -14.53
N GLY A 192 19.57 -3.44 -14.66
CA GLY A 192 19.38 -4.70 -13.93
C GLY A 192 19.49 -4.52 -12.41
N SER A 193 20.50 -3.79 -11.94
CA SER A 193 20.68 -3.50 -10.51
C SER A 193 19.49 -2.72 -9.96
N PHE A 194 18.99 -1.72 -10.69
CA PHE A 194 17.83 -0.93 -10.29
C PHE A 194 16.57 -1.79 -10.15
N PHE A 195 16.34 -2.72 -11.10
CA PHE A 195 15.25 -3.69 -11.03
C PHE A 195 15.32 -4.56 -9.76
N PHE A 196 16.49 -5.13 -9.46
CA PHE A 196 16.67 -5.95 -8.26
C PHE A 196 16.57 -5.14 -6.97
N ILE A 197 17.09 -3.91 -6.95
CA ILE A 197 16.96 -2.98 -5.81
C ILE A 197 15.49 -2.66 -5.55
N GLN A 198 14.72 -2.37 -6.60
CA GLN A 198 13.28 -2.10 -6.49
C GLN A 198 12.52 -3.28 -5.87
N ILE A 199 12.78 -4.50 -6.34
CA ILE A 199 12.20 -5.72 -5.76
C ILE A 199 12.64 -5.90 -4.31
N GLY A 200 13.93 -5.76 -4.02
CA GLY A 200 14.49 -5.88 -2.67
C GLY A 200 13.85 -4.87 -1.71
N LEU A 201 13.69 -3.63 -2.14
CA LEU A 201 13.08 -2.55 -1.37
C LEU A 201 11.60 -2.82 -1.10
N TYR A 202 10.86 -3.35 -2.07
CA TYR A 202 9.47 -3.78 -1.88
C TYR A 202 9.36 -4.85 -0.77
N TYR A 203 10.16 -5.91 -0.85
CA TYR A 203 10.14 -6.98 0.14
C TYR A 203 10.67 -6.54 1.50
N ALA A 204 11.69 -5.67 1.54
CA ALA A 204 12.21 -5.10 2.78
C ALA A 204 11.13 -4.27 3.50
N LEU A 205 10.36 -3.47 2.76
CA LEU A 205 9.28 -2.66 3.33
C LEU A 205 8.13 -3.52 3.87
N LEU A 206 7.79 -4.62 3.19
CA LEU A 206 6.80 -5.58 3.67
C LEU A 206 7.29 -6.30 4.94
N ARG A 207 8.54 -6.80 4.96
CA ARG A 207 9.12 -7.48 6.12
C ARG A 207 9.23 -6.59 7.35
N ARG A 208 9.60 -5.31 7.19
CA ARG A 208 9.70 -4.36 8.30
C ARG A 208 8.38 -4.23 9.06
N ASN A 209 7.24 -4.28 8.36
CA ASN A 209 5.93 -4.17 9.00
C ASN A 209 5.42 -5.48 9.59
N GLU A 210 5.93 -6.63 9.16
CA GLU A 210 5.66 -7.92 9.83
C GLU A 210 6.32 -7.95 11.23
N GLY A 211 7.59 -7.52 11.34
CA GLY A 211 8.31 -7.48 12.63
C GLY A 211 7.68 -6.55 13.68
N THR A 212 7.13 -5.41 13.26
CA THR A 212 6.42 -4.48 14.17
C THR A 212 5.16 -5.12 14.77
N LYS A 213 4.44 -5.96 14.01
CA LYS A 213 3.22 -6.63 14.50
C LYS A 213 3.55 -7.68 15.56
N GLU A 214 4.64 -8.41 15.41
CA GLU A 214 5.07 -9.42 16.39
C GLU A 214 5.43 -8.79 17.75
N GLN A 215 6.15 -7.66 17.72
CA GLN A 215 6.54 -6.96 18.96
C GLN A 215 5.33 -6.41 19.72
N THR A 216 4.34 -5.84 19.03
CA THR A 216 3.10 -5.37 19.67
C THR A 216 2.35 -6.54 20.31
N ASN A 217 2.23 -7.66 19.60
CA ASN A 217 1.51 -8.83 20.08
C ASN A 217 2.20 -9.47 21.30
N GLN A 218 3.53 -9.45 21.36
CA GLN A 218 4.30 -9.89 22.53
C GLN A 218 4.08 -8.99 23.75
N ARG A 219 4.11 -7.67 23.58
CA ARG A 219 3.84 -6.71 24.68
C ARG A 219 2.43 -6.87 25.26
N THR A 220 1.42 -7.06 24.40
CA THR A 220 0.04 -7.30 24.86
C THR A 220 -0.09 -8.61 25.64
N LYS A 221 0.63 -9.67 25.24
CA LYS A 221 0.67 -10.94 25.99
C LYS A 221 1.34 -10.80 27.36
N GLU A 222 2.43 -10.05 27.45
CA GLU A 222 3.10 -9.78 28.74
C GLU A 222 2.23 -8.96 29.69
N GLN A 223 1.48 -7.98 29.18
CA GLN A 223 0.55 -7.19 29.99
C GLN A 223 -0.61 -8.05 30.52
N ARG A 224 -1.21 -8.92 29.70
CA ARG A 224 -2.26 -9.85 30.14
C ARG A 224 -1.78 -10.90 31.13
N ARG A 225 -0.49 -11.23 31.16
CA ARG A 225 0.08 -12.14 32.18
C ARG A 225 0.28 -11.48 33.54
N LYS A 226 0.29 -10.14 33.60
CA LYS A 226 0.54 -9.38 34.83
C LYS A 226 -0.73 -8.84 35.50
N SER A 227 -1.89 -8.91 34.83
CA SER A 227 -3.21 -8.58 35.39
C SER A 227 -3.93 -9.85 35.83
#